data_AF-A0A258CH54-F1
#
_entry.id   AF-A0A258CH54-F1
#
_cell.length_a   1.000
_cell.length_b   1.000
_cell.length_c   1.000
_cell.angle_alpha   90.00
_cell.angle_beta   90.00
_cell.angle_gamma   90.00
#
_symmetry.space_group_name_H-M   'P 1'
#
loop_
_entity.id
_entity.type
_entity.pdbx_description
1 polymer ?
#
loop_
_entity_poly.entity_id
_entity_poly.type
_entity_poly.pdbx_seq_one_letter_code
_entity_poly.pdbx_strand_id
1 'polypeptide(L)' 'TDELSSKTMEAKKQPGLYFIGEVVDVTGWLGGYNFQWAWSSGWVAGQYC' A
#
# COMPACT_ATOMS: atom_id res chain seq x y z
N THR A 1 9.15 6.02 -0.86
CA THR A 1 7.88 5.85 -0.10
C THR A 1 7.06 7.13 0.05
N ASP A 2 7.60 8.34 -0.20
CA ASP A 2 6.88 9.61 -0.02
C ASP A 2 5.88 9.99 -1.13
N GLU A 3 5.81 9.23 -2.21
CA GLU A 3 4.96 9.53 -3.38
C GLU A 3 3.54 8.95 -3.25
N LEU A 4 3.26 8.21 -2.18
CA LEU A 4 1.97 7.61 -1.87
C LEU A 4 1.36 8.26 -0.62
N SER A 5 0.04 8.33 -0.58
CA SER A 5 -0.70 8.62 0.64
C SER A 5 -0.63 7.43 1.57
N SER A 6 -0.09 7.60 2.78
CA SER A 6 -0.05 6.55 3.80
C SER A 6 -1.43 6.15 4.34
N LYS A 7 -2.46 6.97 4.09
CA LYS A 7 -3.84 6.71 4.54
C LYS A 7 -4.70 6.03 3.48
N THR A 8 -4.45 6.26 2.20
CA THR A 8 -5.32 5.79 1.10
C THR A 8 -4.61 4.89 0.10
N MET A 9 -3.27 4.83 0.14
CA MET A 9 -2.43 4.15 -0.84
C MET A 9 -2.50 4.72 -2.27
N GLU A 10 -3.07 5.91 -2.43
CA GLU A 10 -3.17 6.62 -3.71
C GLU A 10 -1.85 7.37 -4.05
N ALA A 11 -1.49 7.39 -5.33
CA ALA A 11 -0.34 8.10 -5.86
C ALA A 11 -0.58 9.62 -5.86
N LYS A 12 0.29 10.37 -5.18
CA LYS A 12 0.16 11.84 -5.06
C LYS A 12 0.21 12.56 -6.40
N LYS A 13 0.86 11.96 -7.41
CA LYS A 13 1.06 12.53 -8.75
C LYS A 13 -0.01 12.12 -9.77
N GLN A 14 -0.84 11.12 -9.46
CA GLN A 14 -1.89 10.67 -10.37
C GLN A 14 -3.13 10.24 -9.56
N PRO A 15 -4.16 11.09 -9.52
CA PRO A 15 -5.43 10.73 -8.88
C PRO A 15 -6.06 9.48 -9.48
N GLY A 16 -6.61 8.62 -8.63
CA GLY A 16 -7.24 7.34 -9.02
C GLY A 16 -6.25 6.19 -9.30
N LEU A 17 -4.94 6.40 -9.12
CA LEU A 17 -3.93 5.35 -9.22
C LEU A 17 -3.46 4.93 -7.83
N TYR A 18 -3.53 3.63 -7.52
CA TYR A 18 -3.21 3.07 -6.20
C TYR A 18 -2.14 1.98 -6.30
N PHE A 19 -1.28 1.89 -5.29
CA PHE A 19 -0.24 0.87 -5.19
C PHE A 19 -0.27 0.21 -3.81
N ILE A 20 -0.24 -1.13 -3.78
CA ILE A 20 -0.41 -1.93 -2.56
C ILE A 20 0.55 -3.13 -2.55
N GLY A 21 0.82 -3.68 -1.36
CA GLY A 21 1.66 -4.87 -1.22
C GLY A 21 3.13 -4.63 -1.57
N GLU A 22 3.80 -5.68 -2.04
CA GLU A 22 5.26 -5.74 -2.25
C GLU A 22 5.78 -4.80 -3.35
N VAL A 23 4.89 -4.30 -4.23
CA VAL A 23 5.28 -3.28 -5.22
C VAL A 23 5.62 -1.94 -4.56
N VAL A 24 5.14 -1.72 -3.33
CA VAL A 24 5.53 -0.59 -2.49
C VAL A 24 6.78 -0.98 -1.72
N ASP A 25 7.73 -0.07 -1.60
CA ASP A 25 9.00 -0.23 -0.88
C ASP A 25 8.79 -0.36 0.65
N VAL A 26 8.17 -1.48 1.04
CA VAL A 26 7.88 -1.90 2.41
C VAL A 26 8.22 -3.38 2.49
N THR A 27 9.35 -3.68 3.13
CA THR A 27 9.81 -5.05 3.36
C THR A 27 9.62 -5.41 4.83
N GLY A 28 8.72 -6.34 5.10
CA GLY A 28 8.55 -6.94 6.42
C GLY A 28 9.64 -7.97 6.73
N TRP A 29 9.88 -8.22 8.01
CA TRP A 29 10.79 -9.26 8.45
C TRP A 29 10.23 -10.65 8.11
N LEU A 30 11.08 -11.68 8.05
CA LEU A 30 10.61 -13.06 7.86
C LEU A 30 9.66 -13.45 9.00
N GLY A 31 8.51 -14.05 8.68
CA GLY A 31 7.49 -14.40 9.68
C GLY A 31 6.07 -13.88 9.40
N GLY A 32 5.70 -13.63 8.13
CA GLY A 32 4.33 -13.29 7.74
C GLY A 32 4.01 -11.79 7.70
N TYR A 33 4.96 -10.92 8.04
CA TYR A 33 4.77 -9.47 7.99
C TYR A 33 4.48 -8.94 6.58
N ASN A 34 5.05 -9.57 5.54
CA ASN A 34 4.75 -9.22 4.15
C ASN A 34 3.29 -9.54 3.79
N PHE A 35 2.73 -10.63 4.31
CA PHE A 35 1.31 -10.93 4.11
C PHE A 35 0.43 -9.93 4.83
N GLN A 36 0.73 -9.63 6.11
CA GLN A 36 -0.03 -8.62 6.85
C GLN A 36 -0.02 -7.26 6.13
N TRP A 37 1.11 -6.87 5.56
CA TRP A 37 1.25 -5.66 4.75
C TRP A 37 0.39 -5.70 3.48
N ALA A 38 0.44 -6.79 2.73
CA ALA A 38 -0.37 -6.95 1.52
C ALA A 38 -1.88 -6.85 1.81
N TRP A 39 -2.36 -7.51 2.88
CA TRP A 39 -3.77 -7.46 3.27
C TRP A 39 -4.21 -6.08 3.75
N SER A 40 -3.42 -5.44 4.61
CA SER A 40 -3.77 -4.14 5.20
C SER A 40 -3.78 -3.02 4.15
N SER A 41 -2.75 -2.98 3.30
CA SER A 41 -2.66 -1.97 2.22
C SER A 41 -3.76 -2.16 1.17
N GLY A 42 -4.06 -3.41 0.79
CA GLY A 42 -5.15 -3.73 -0.13
C GLY A 42 -6.53 -3.35 0.41
N TRP A 43 -6.80 -3.66 1.68
CA TRP A 43 -8.07 -3.28 2.33
C TRP A 43 -8.28 -1.77 2.30
N VAL A 44 -7.26 -1.01 2.70
CA VAL A 44 -7.33 0.45 2.76
C VAL A 44 -7.55 1.03 1.36
N ALA A 45 -6.78 0.62 0.36
CA ALA A 45 -6.99 1.08 -1.01
C ALA A 45 -8.43 0.83 -1.47
N GLY A 46 -8.96 -0.38 -1.26
CA GLY A 46 -10.32 -0.77 -1.65
C GLY A 46 -11.46 0.03 -0.99
N GLN A 47 -11.22 0.72 0.13
CA GLN A 47 -12.19 1.62 0.76
C GLN A 47 -12.22 3.02 0.13
N TYR A 48 -11.18 3.37 -0.63
CA TYR A 48 -10.98 4.70 -1.23
C TYR A 48 -10.99 4.69 -2.77
N CYS A 49 -11.16 3.51 -3.40
CA CYS A 49 -11.34 3.33 -4.84
C CYS A 49 -12.70 3.87 -5.33
#